data_AF-A0A7S4RGQ3-F1
#
_entry.id   AF-A0A7S4RGQ3-F1
#
_cell.length_a   1.000
_cell.length_b   1.000
_cell.length_c   1.000
_cell.angle_alpha   90.00
_cell.angle_beta   90.00
_cell.angle_gamma   90.00
#
_symmetry.space_group_name_H-M   'P 1'
#
loop_
_entity.id
_entity.type
_entity.pdbx_description
1 polymer ?
#
loop_
_entity_poly.entity_id
_entity_poly.type
_entity_poly.pdbx_seq_one_letter_code
_entity_poly.pdbx_strand_id
1 'polypeptide(L)'
;MMVERMKLARILWDANISAEFSQQDNPKLKYELSNALERAIPFMVIVGEDEAKEGKCKVKDLAAKTEETVTREDLVKVLRSKGVVPVGCEFAAELLANED
;
A
#
# COMPACT_ATOMS: atom_id res chain seq x y z
N MET A 1 -1.09 -17.55 2.34
CA MET A 1 -0.77 -16.11 2.16
C MET A 1 -1.98 -15.17 2.11
N MET A 2 -3.21 -15.64 1.81
CA MET A 2 -4.40 -14.76 1.75
C MET A 2 -4.67 -14.02 3.08
N VAL A 3 -4.55 -14.71 4.21
CA VAL A 3 -4.77 -14.13 5.55
C VAL A 3 -3.84 -12.94 5.82
N GLU A 4 -2.58 -12.99 5.40
CA GLU A 4 -1.63 -11.90 5.63
C GLU A 4 -1.96 -10.66 4.77
N ARG A 5 -2.43 -10.86 3.53
CA ARG A 5 -2.94 -9.79 2.68
C ARG A 5 -4.20 -9.14 3.27
N MET A 6 -5.11 -9.95 3.82
CA MET A 6 -6.31 -9.43 4.49
C MET A 6 -5.95 -8.59 5.72
N LYS A 7 -4.97 -9.01 6.52
CA LYS A 7 -4.50 -8.24 7.68
C LYS A 7 -3.93 -6.89 7.24
N LEU A 8 -3.10 -6.86 6.19
CA LEU A 8 -2.55 -5.62 5.64
C LEU A 8 -3.65 -4.70 5.10
N ALA A 9 -4.58 -5.24 4.31
CA ALA A 9 -5.72 -4.49 3.80
C ALA A 9 -6.55 -3.90 4.94
N ARG A 10 -6.78 -4.67 6.02
CA ARG A 10 -7.49 -4.18 7.20
C ARG A 10 -6.78 -2.98 7.85
N ILE A 11 -5.45 -3.04 8.01
CA ILE A 11 -4.67 -1.92 8.58
C ILE A 11 -4.81 -0.66 7.72
N LEU A 12 -4.76 -0.81 6.39
CA LEU A 12 -4.93 0.31 5.47
C LEU A 12 -6.34 0.89 5.53
N TRP A 13 -7.37 0.04 5.54
CA TRP A 13 -8.77 0.48 5.65
C TRP A 13 -9.08 1.13 7.00
N ASP A 14 -8.51 0.64 8.09
CA ASP A 14 -8.65 1.25 9.43
C ASP A 14 -8.04 2.66 9.47
N ALA A 15 -6.94 2.85 8.72
CA ALA A 15 -6.34 4.16 8.48
C ALA A 15 -7.05 4.99 7.38
N ASN A 16 -8.19 4.52 6.88
CA ASN A 16 -9.01 5.11 5.84
C ASN A 16 -8.25 5.32 4.51
N ILE A 17 -7.32 4.42 4.20
CA ILE A 17 -6.58 4.36 2.93
C ILE A 17 -7.26 3.33 2.01
N SER A 18 -7.57 3.75 0.78
CA SER A 18 -8.07 2.83 -0.26
C SER A 18 -7.02 1.79 -0.61
N ALA A 19 -7.37 0.52 -0.42
CA ALA A 19 -6.52 -0.62 -0.73
C ALA A 19 -7.35 -1.78 -1.30
N GLU A 20 -6.76 -2.52 -2.23
CA GLU A 20 -7.32 -3.73 -2.82
C GLU A 20 -6.25 -4.84 -2.85
N PHE A 21 -6.70 -6.09 -2.86
CA PHE A 21 -5.82 -7.25 -2.98
C PHE A 21 -6.51 -8.36 -3.78
N SER A 22 -5.73 -9.15 -4.52
CA SER A 22 -6.26 -10.29 -5.26
C SER A 22 -6.75 -11.41 -4.33
N GLN A 23 -7.94 -11.96 -4.61
CA GLN A 23 -8.51 -13.08 -3.86
C GLN A 23 -7.95 -14.45 -4.27
N GLN A 24 -7.09 -14.51 -5.29
CA GLN A 24 -6.44 -15.76 -5.69
C GLN A 24 -5.44 -16.22 -4.63
N ASP A 25 -5.32 -17.53 -4.41
CA ASP A 25 -4.35 -18.10 -3.46
C ASP A 25 -2.90 -17.82 -3.85
N ASN A 26 -2.60 -17.87 -5.16
CA ASN A 26 -1.26 -17.66 -5.70
C ASN A 26 -1.29 -16.67 -6.88
N PRO A 27 -1.54 -15.37 -6.62
CA PRO A 27 -1.54 -14.37 -7.69
C PRO A 27 -0.12 -14.24 -8.24
N LYS A 28 0.02 -14.17 -9.56
CA LYS A 28 1.32 -13.92 -10.17
C LYS A 28 1.69 -12.46 -9.95
N LEU A 29 2.80 -12.22 -9.24
CA LEU A 29 3.32 -10.88 -8.95
C LEU A 29 3.41 -9.97 -10.19
N LYS A 30 3.81 -10.54 -11.34
CA LYS A 30 3.86 -9.82 -12.62
C LYS A 30 2.48 -9.33 -13.09
N TYR A 31 1.44 -10.14 -12.90
CA TYR A 31 0.07 -9.79 -13.30
C TYR A 31 -0.49 -8.70 -12.39
N GLU A 32 -0.29 -8.83 -11.07
CA GLU A 32 -0.70 -7.79 -10.11
C GLU A 32 0.00 -6.46 -10.39
N LEU A 33 1.29 -6.50 -10.75
CA LEU A 33 2.05 -5.31 -11.11
C LEU A 33 1.49 -4.66 -12.38
N SER A 34 1.22 -5.43 -13.43
CA SER A 34 0.57 -4.93 -14.64
C SER A 34 -0.79 -4.32 -14.34
N ASN A 35 -1.64 -5.01 -13.56
CA ASN A 35 -2.95 -4.51 -13.15
C ASN A 35 -2.85 -3.21 -12.34
N ALA A 36 -1.89 -3.11 -11.42
CA ALA A 36 -1.67 -1.89 -10.65
C ALA A 36 -1.26 -0.71 -11.53
N LEU A 37 -0.40 -0.95 -12.54
CA LEU A 37 -0.01 0.08 -13.52
C LEU A 37 -1.19 0.50 -14.41
N GLU A 38 -1.99 -0.45 -14.91
CA GLU A 38 -3.17 -0.17 -15.73
C GLU A 38 -4.24 0.61 -14.96
N ARG A 39 -4.38 0.35 -13.66
CA ARG A 39 -5.29 1.07 -12.76
C ARG A 39 -4.72 2.35 -12.18
N ALA A 40 -3.52 2.76 -12.62
CA ALA A 40 -2.80 3.93 -12.11
C ALA A 40 -2.64 3.94 -10.57
N ILE A 41 -2.46 2.77 -9.97
CA ILE A 41 -2.19 2.65 -8.54
C ILE A 41 -0.74 3.10 -8.28
N PRO A 42 -0.49 4.05 -7.37
CA PRO A 42 0.86 4.59 -7.15
C PRO A 42 1.74 3.70 -6.28
N PHE A 43 1.15 3.00 -5.29
CA PHE A 43 1.89 2.19 -4.32
C PHE A 43 1.37 0.75 -4.28
N MET A 44 2.30 -0.20 -4.19
CA MET A 44 2.00 -1.61 -4.01
C MET A 44 2.65 -2.13 -2.73
N VAL A 45 1.88 -2.85 -1.91
CA VAL A 45 2.39 -3.52 -0.71
C VAL A 45 2.54 -5.01 -1.00
N ILE A 46 3.74 -5.53 -0.83
CA ILE A 46 4.11 -6.92 -1.10
C ILE A 46 4.46 -7.59 0.22
N VAL A 47 3.90 -8.78 0.45
CA VAL A 47 4.21 -9.60 1.62
C VAL A 47 4.63 -11.00 1.17
N GLY A 48 5.89 -11.34 1.42
CA GLY A 48 6.42 -12.69 1.24
C GLY A 48 6.30 -13.50 2.52
N GLU A 49 6.69 -14.76 2.46
CA GLU A 49 6.57 -15.69 3.59
C GLU A 49 7.53 -15.35 4.73
N ASP A 50 8.75 -14.93 4.39
CA ASP A 50 9.77 -14.48 5.35
C ASP A 50 9.38 -13.13 5.99
N GLU A 51 8.97 -12.15 5.19
CA GLU A 51 8.51 -10.87 5.71
C GLU A 51 7.27 -11.03 6.59
N ALA A 52 6.37 -11.96 6.25
CA ALA A 52 5.21 -12.25 7.08
C ALA A 52 5.58 -12.77 8.47
N LYS A 53 6.58 -13.67 8.55
CA LYS A 53 7.08 -14.23 9.82
C LYS A 53 7.74 -13.15 10.69
N GLU A 54 8.42 -12.19 10.06
CA GLU A 54 9.07 -11.06 10.75
C GLU A 54 8.12 -9.88 11.06
N GLY A 55 6.84 -9.95 10.66
CA GLY A 55 5.91 -8.84 10.85
C GLY A 55 6.22 -7.61 9.98
N LYS A 56 6.90 -7.82 8.85
CA LYS A 56 7.30 -6.80 7.88
C LYS A 56 6.51 -6.93 6.56
N CYS A 57 6.61 -5.92 5.72
CA CYS A 57 6.14 -5.92 4.35
C CYS A 57 7.01 -5.00 3.50
N LYS A 58 6.98 -5.18 2.18
CA LYS A 58 7.68 -4.31 1.22
C LYS A 58 6.69 -3.34 0.60
N VAL A 59 7.00 -2.06 0.66
CA VAL A 59 6.27 -1.00 -0.04
C VAL A 59 7.04 -0.68 -1.30
N LYS A 60 6.36 -0.79 -2.44
CA LYS A 60 6.91 -0.49 -3.75
C LYS A 60 6.21 0.74 -4.32
N ASP A 61 7.00 1.76 -4.61
CA ASP A 61 6.56 2.94 -5.34
C ASP A 61 6.64 2.63 -6.84
N LEU A 62 5.51 2.66 -7.52
CA LEU A 62 5.42 2.35 -8.94
C LEU A 62 5.85 3.52 -9.83
N ALA A 63 5.76 4.75 -9.31
CA ALA A 63 6.23 5.95 -10.02
C ALA A 63 7.75 6.07 -9.92
N ALA A 64 8.31 5.96 -8.70
CA ALA A 64 9.75 6.05 -8.48
C ALA A 64 10.50 4.74 -8.78
N LYS A 65 9.78 3.62 -8.95
CA LYS A 65 10.33 2.26 -9.08
C LYS A 65 11.25 1.86 -7.92
N THR A 66 11.02 2.43 -6.74
CA THR A 66 11.77 2.12 -5.52
C THR A 66 11.01 1.10 -4.68
N GLU A 67 11.73 0.32 -3.88
CA GLU A 67 11.14 -0.61 -2.93
C GLU A 67 11.86 -0.51 -1.58
N GLU A 68 11.07 -0.51 -0.51
CA GLU A 68 11.58 -0.43 0.86
C GLU A 68 10.82 -1.40 1.76
N THR A 69 11.54 -2.01 2.71
CA THR A 69 10.96 -2.93 3.69
C THR A 69 10.57 -2.15 4.93
N VAL A 70 9.30 -2.20 5.30
CA VAL A 70 8.72 -1.50 6.45
C VAL A 70 8.07 -2.49 7.41
N THR A 71 7.95 -2.11 8.68
CA THR A 71 7.15 -2.89 9.64
C THR A 71 5.67 -2.62 9.41
N ARG A 72 4.82 -3.60 9.77
CA ARG A 72 3.36 -3.45 9.66
C ARG A 72 2.80 -2.26 10.41
N GLU A 73 3.42 -1.92 11.54
CA GLU A 73 3.03 -0.80 12.39
C GLU A 73 3.35 0.56 11.75
N ASP A 74 4.45 0.66 11.02
CA ASP A 74 4.89 1.92 10.40
C ASP A 74 4.35 2.08 8.97
N LEU A 75 3.77 1.02 8.38
CA LEU A 75 3.23 1.01 7.01
C LEU A 75 2.37 2.23 6.68
N VAL A 76 1.41 2.56 7.55
CA VAL A 76 0.50 3.70 7.36
C VAL A 76 1.26 5.02 7.38
N LYS A 77 2.24 5.14 8.28
CA LYS A 77 3.05 6.35 8.43
C LYS A 77 3.92 6.57 7.20
N VAL A 78 4.57 5.52 6.69
CA VAL A 78 5.39 5.57 5.48
C VAL A 78 4.54 5.96 4.27
N LEU A 79 3.38 5.32 4.09
CA LEU A 79 2.48 5.64 2.98
C LEU A 79 2.02 7.11 3.03
N ARG A 80 1.66 7.61 4.22
CA ARG A 80 1.30 9.04 4.40
C ARG A 80 2.46 9.98 4.10
N SER A 81 3.68 9.65 4.55
CA SER A 81 4.87 10.45 4.25
C SER A 81 5.20 10.47 2.76
N LYS A 82 4.76 9.47 2.00
CA LYS A 82 4.89 9.40 0.53
C LYS A 82 3.74 10.06 -0.22
N GLY A 83 2.80 10.69 0.48
CA GLY A 83 1.68 11.43 -0.12
C GLY A 83 0.38 10.64 -0.25
N VAL A 84 0.26 9.45 0.35
CA VAL A 84 -1.03 8.74 0.40
C VAL A 84 -1.94 9.44 1.40
N VAL A 85 -3.03 10.01 0.90
CA VAL A 85 -4.05 10.69 1.70
C VAL A 85 -5.22 9.76 2.01
N PRO A 86 -5.87 9.91 3.17
CA PRO A 86 -7.10 9.19 3.47
C PRO A 86 -8.23 9.59 2.54
N VAL A 87 -9.11 8.64 2.23
CA VAL A 87 -10.31 8.86 1.42
C VAL A 87 -11.20 9.90 2.09
N GLY A 88 -11.71 10.87 1.32
CA GLY A 88 -12.56 11.95 1.85
C GLY A 88 -11.80 13.05 2.60
N CYS A 89 -10.47 12.96 2.72
CA CYS A 89 -9.61 14.05 3.16
C CYS A 89 -8.93 14.78 1.99
N GLU A 90 -9.31 14.49 0.74
CA GLU A 90 -8.72 15.03 -0.49
C GLU A 90 -8.73 16.56 -0.49
N PHE A 91 -9.84 17.17 -0.07
CA PHE A 91 -9.98 18.62 0.02
C PHE A 91 -9.13 19.26 1.13
N ALA A 92 -8.94 18.55 2.26
CA ALA A 92 -8.10 19.04 3.34
C ALA A 92 -6.61 18.97 2.98
N ALA A 93 -6.20 17.94 2.24
CA ALA A 93 -4.84 17.83 1.72
C ALA A 93 -4.55 18.91 0.67
N GLU A 94 -5.52 19.21 -0.21
CA GLU A 94 -5.40 20.27 -1.21
C GLU A 94 -5.33 21.67 -0.57
N LEU A 95 -6.10 21.94 0.48
CA LEU A 95 -6.01 23.19 1.25
C LEU A 95 -4.62 23.40 1.86
N LEU A 96 -4.10 22.38 2.56
CA LEU A 96 -2.77 22.44 3.18
C LEU A 96 -1.64 22.62 2.16
N ALA A 97 -1.82 22.16 0.92
CA ALA A 97 -0.83 22.31 -0.15
C ALA A 97 -0.91 23.68 -0.88
N ASN A 98 -1.98 24.44 -0.69
CA ASN A 98 -2.21 25.76 -1.31
C ASN A 98 -2.06 26.92 -0.30
N GLU A 99 -1.70 26.66 0.95
CA GLU A 99 -1.51 27.68 2.00
C GLU A 99 -0.06 28.22 2.09
N ASP A 100 0.81 27.93 1.13
CA ASP A 100 2.17 28.51 0.99
C ASP A 100 2.21 29.71 0.02
#